data_AF-A0A662A9N3-F1
#
_entry.id   AF-A0A662A9N3-F1
#
_cell.length_a   1.000
_cell.length_b   1.000
_cell.length_c   1.000
_cell.angle_alpha   90.00
_cell.angle_beta   90.00
_cell.angle_gamma   90.00
#
_symmetry.space_group_name_H-M   'P 1'
#
loop_
_entity.id
_entity.type
_entity.pdbx_description
1 polymer ?
#
loop_
_entity_poly.entity_id
_entity_poly.type
_entity_poly.pdbx_seq_one_letter_code
_entity_poly.pdbx_strand_id
1 'polypeptide(L)'
;MANFYLDNKDLKFHLSHPLMKKIIALKERDFIDKEKYDYAPLDIEDAADSYDKVLEIVGDICGNIVEPNAESVDAEGPEVIDDHVKYARGTQENYDALVKAGMIGISLPRKYAGLNFPIVPYIMAAEIVSRADGSFNNIWGLQDCAETI
;
A
#
# COMPACT_ATOMS: atom_id res chain seq x y z
N MET A 1 -18.95 -6.40 -2.88
CA MET A 1 -17.53 -6.76 -2.81
C MET A 1 -16.96 -6.03 -1.61
N ALA A 2 -16.23 -6.71 -0.72
CA ALA A 2 -15.75 -6.08 0.52
C ALA A 2 -14.61 -5.09 0.18
N ASN A 3 -14.55 -3.95 0.86
CA ASN A 3 -13.45 -3.01 0.69
C ASN A 3 -13.10 -2.40 2.05
N PHE A 4 -11.93 -2.77 2.57
CA PHE A 4 -11.52 -2.45 3.93
C PHE A 4 -11.07 -0.99 4.13
N TYR A 5 -10.98 -0.23 3.04
CA TYR A 5 -10.82 1.21 3.08
C TYR A 5 -12.17 1.93 3.10
N LEU A 6 -13.07 1.61 2.18
CA LEU A 6 -14.36 2.29 2.04
C LEU A 6 -15.34 2.00 3.19
N ASP A 7 -15.20 0.86 3.87
CA ASP A 7 -16.01 0.51 5.04
C ASP A 7 -15.49 1.12 6.36
N ASN A 8 -14.29 1.71 6.36
CA ASN A 8 -13.69 2.39 7.50
C ASN A 8 -13.63 3.91 7.25
N LYS A 9 -14.66 4.62 7.71
CA LYS A 9 -14.79 6.07 7.52
C LYS A 9 -13.71 6.88 8.26
N ASP A 10 -13.13 6.33 9.31
CA ASP A 10 -12.14 7.03 10.12
C ASP A 10 -10.82 7.21 9.34
N LEU A 11 -10.47 6.28 8.44
CA LEU A 11 -9.31 6.43 7.58
C LEU A 11 -9.39 7.70 6.70
N LYS A 12 -10.58 8.05 6.20
CA LYS A 12 -10.78 9.24 5.36
C LYS A 12 -10.50 10.55 6.11
N PHE A 13 -10.57 10.55 7.44
CA PHE A 13 -10.21 11.72 8.24
C PHE A 13 -8.74 12.11 8.03
N HIS A 14 -7.84 11.13 7.89
CA HIS A 14 -6.41 11.39 7.74
C HIS A 14 -6.08 12.06 6.40
N LEU A 15 -6.70 11.64 5.30
CA LEU A 15 -6.52 12.27 3.98
C LEU A 15 -7.16 13.66 3.90
N SER A 16 -8.31 13.86 4.55
CA SER A 16 -9.03 15.15 4.54
C SER A 16 -8.47 16.16 5.55
N HIS A 17 -7.49 15.76 6.37
CA HIS A 17 -6.90 16.63 7.37
C HIS A 17 -6.21 17.85 6.71
N PRO A 18 -6.40 19.09 7.21
CA PRO A 18 -5.85 20.30 6.58
C PRO A 18 -4.33 20.28 6.36
N LEU A 19 -3.58 19.58 7.22
CA LEU A 19 -2.13 19.43 7.09
C LEU A 19 -1.71 18.57 5.89
N MET A 20 -2.59 17.74 5.32
CA MET A 20 -2.26 16.93 4.14
C MET A 20 -1.85 17.79 2.95
N LYS A 21 -2.45 18.98 2.77
CA LYS A 21 -2.04 19.93 1.72
C LYS A 21 -0.56 20.31 1.84
N LYS A 22 -0.08 20.54 3.07
CA LYS A 22 1.32 20.84 3.35
C LYS A 22 2.22 19.62 3.12
N ILE A 23 1.77 18.43 3.54
CA ILE A 23 2.51 17.18 3.35
C ILE A 23 2.69 16.87 1.86
N ILE A 24 1.62 16.99 1.08
CA ILE A 24 1.62 16.78 -0.38
C ILE A 24 2.60 17.73 -1.04
N ALA A 25 2.49 19.04 -0.78
CA ALA A 25 3.37 20.03 -1.40
C ALA A 25 4.86 19.74 -1.13
N LEU A 26 5.20 19.33 0.10
CA LEU A 26 6.56 18.95 0.49
C LEU A 26 7.02 17.66 -0.19
N LYS A 27 6.20 16.60 -0.21
CA LYS A 27 6.57 15.30 -0.78
C LYS A 27 6.68 15.36 -2.31
N GLU A 28 5.81 16.12 -2.97
CA GLU A 28 5.82 16.31 -4.43
C GLU A 28 6.81 17.39 -4.90
N ARG A 29 7.45 18.10 -3.97
CA ARG A 29 8.43 19.17 -4.26
C ARG A 29 7.87 20.19 -5.25
N ASP A 30 6.68 20.71 -4.96
CA ASP A 30 5.92 21.61 -5.84
C ASP A 30 5.62 21.01 -7.23
N PHE A 31 5.42 19.69 -7.29
CA PHE A 31 5.00 18.92 -8.47
C PHE A 31 6.00 18.98 -9.64
N ILE A 32 7.30 19.09 -9.35
CA ILE A 32 8.36 19.12 -10.39
C ILE A 32 8.44 17.84 -11.22
N ASP A 33 7.93 16.72 -10.70
CA ASP A 33 8.03 15.41 -11.35
C ASP A 33 6.95 15.21 -12.44
N LYS A 34 5.91 16.07 -12.52
CA LYS A 34 4.86 16.00 -13.54
C LYS A 34 5.35 16.17 -14.99
N GLU A 35 6.50 16.79 -15.17
CA GLU A 35 7.13 16.94 -16.49
C GLU A 35 7.94 15.70 -16.91
N LYS A 36 8.18 14.78 -15.97
CA LYS A 36 9.09 13.62 -16.15
C LYS A 36 8.36 12.29 -16.13
N TYR A 37 7.26 12.19 -15.39
CA TYR A 37 6.48 10.97 -15.22
C TYR A 37 5.02 11.27 -15.54
N ASP A 38 4.42 10.44 -16.38
CA ASP A 38 3.03 10.54 -16.83
C ASP A 38 2.01 10.30 -15.69
N TYR A 39 2.42 9.57 -14.66
CA TYR A 39 1.61 9.31 -13.45
C TYR A 39 1.95 10.24 -12.26
N ALA A 40 2.84 11.23 -12.43
CA ALA A 40 3.11 12.18 -11.37
C ALA A 40 1.95 13.18 -11.23
N PRO A 41 1.48 13.47 -10.00
CA PRO A 41 0.38 14.40 -9.79
C PRO A 41 0.66 15.80 -10.34
N LEU A 42 -0.38 16.43 -10.86
CA LEU A 42 -0.30 17.78 -11.44
C LEU A 42 -0.37 18.88 -10.38
N ASP A 43 -1.15 18.63 -9.33
CA ASP A 43 -1.44 19.52 -8.22
C ASP A 43 -1.90 18.76 -6.95
N ILE A 44 -2.28 19.52 -5.91
CA ILE A 44 -2.66 18.98 -4.61
C ILE A 44 -3.91 18.11 -4.69
N GLU A 45 -4.88 18.47 -5.52
CA GLU A 45 -6.14 17.73 -5.63
C GLU A 45 -5.91 16.40 -6.35
N ASP A 46 -5.12 16.42 -7.42
CA ASP A 46 -4.72 15.21 -8.15
C ASP A 46 -3.90 14.25 -7.26
N ALA A 47 -2.98 14.76 -6.45
CA ALA A 47 -2.25 13.93 -5.49
C ALA A 47 -3.17 13.32 -4.41
N ALA A 48 -4.13 14.10 -3.89
CA ALA A 48 -5.07 13.60 -2.89
C ALA A 48 -6.02 12.54 -3.48
N ASP A 49 -6.50 12.73 -4.71
CA ASP A 49 -7.32 11.74 -5.43
C ASP A 49 -6.53 10.45 -5.70
N SER A 50 -5.27 10.58 -6.13
CA SER A 50 -4.35 9.45 -6.29
C SER A 50 -4.22 8.63 -5.01
N TYR A 51 -4.09 9.28 -3.85
CA TYR A 51 -4.02 8.58 -2.56
C TYR A 51 -5.32 7.84 -2.23
N ASP A 52 -6.48 8.48 -2.42
CA ASP A 52 -7.80 7.86 -2.20
C ASP A 52 -8.00 6.63 -3.09
N LYS A 53 -7.63 6.74 -4.37
CA LYS A 53 -7.74 5.64 -5.35
C LYS A 53 -6.82 4.47 -5.05
N VAL A 54 -5.58 4.73 -4.66
CA VAL A 54 -4.64 3.67 -4.27
C VAL A 54 -5.12 2.97 -3.00
N LEU A 55 -5.61 3.70 -2.00
CA LEU A 55 -6.18 3.11 -0.79
C LEU A 55 -7.46 2.32 -1.07
N GLU A 56 -8.27 2.75 -2.04
CA GLU A 56 -9.43 2.00 -2.53
C GLU A 56 -9.01 0.65 -3.13
N ILE A 57 -7.95 0.62 -3.94
CA ILE A 57 -7.38 -0.60 -4.51
C ILE A 57 -6.84 -1.52 -3.41
N VAL A 58 -6.05 -0.99 -2.47
CA VAL A 58 -5.53 -1.78 -1.32
C VAL A 58 -6.69 -2.36 -0.50
N GLY A 59 -7.72 -1.56 -0.23
CA GLY A 59 -8.91 -1.99 0.49
C GLY A 59 -9.68 -3.11 -0.21
N ASP A 60 -9.77 -3.07 -1.54
CA ASP A 60 -10.43 -4.11 -2.33
C ASP A 60 -9.64 -5.42 -2.34
N ILE A 61 -8.31 -5.34 -2.54
CA ILE A 61 -7.42 -6.52 -2.45
C ILE A 61 -7.51 -7.14 -1.05
N CYS A 62 -7.49 -6.30 -0.01
CA CYS A 62 -7.57 -6.78 1.37
C CYS A 62 -8.89 -7.48 1.67
N GLY A 63 -10.02 -6.90 1.24
CA GLY A 63 -11.34 -7.45 1.52
C GLY A 63 -11.71 -8.69 0.73
N ASN A 64 -11.11 -8.92 -0.45
CA ASN A 64 -11.51 -10.03 -1.34
C ASN A 64 -10.41 -11.05 -1.62
N ILE A 65 -9.16 -10.79 -1.24
CA ILE A 65 -8.03 -11.72 -1.45
C ILE A 65 -7.32 -12.00 -0.12
N VAL A 66 -6.86 -10.96 0.57
CA VAL A 66 -6.02 -11.13 1.78
C VAL A 66 -6.82 -11.74 2.93
N GLU A 67 -7.97 -11.17 3.28
CA GLU A 67 -8.77 -11.67 4.40
C GLU A 67 -9.29 -13.11 4.19
N PRO A 68 -9.83 -13.49 3.02
CA PRO A 68 -10.24 -14.87 2.77
C PRO A 68 -9.10 -15.90 2.88
N ASN A 69 -7.85 -15.47 2.63
CA ASN A 69 -6.67 -16.32 2.73
C ASN A 69 -6.13 -16.45 4.17
N ALA A 70 -6.47 -15.51 5.07
CA ALA A 70 -5.82 -15.37 6.38
C ALA A 70 -5.90 -16.64 7.25
N GLU A 71 -7.07 -17.31 7.31
CA GLU A 71 -7.24 -18.55 8.08
C GLU A 71 -6.33 -19.67 7.54
N SER A 72 -6.23 -19.82 6.22
CA SER A 72 -5.37 -20.83 5.60
C SER A 72 -3.88 -20.51 5.79
N VAL A 73 -3.50 -19.23 5.78
CA VAL A 73 -2.12 -18.79 6.02
C VAL A 73 -1.68 -19.17 7.44
N ASP A 74 -2.53 -18.95 8.44
CA ASP A 74 -2.26 -19.34 9.84
C ASP A 74 -2.15 -20.87 10.00
N ALA A 75 -3.05 -21.62 9.35
CA ALA A 75 -3.07 -23.07 9.43
C ALA A 75 -1.90 -23.75 8.69
N GLU A 76 -1.52 -23.24 7.51
CA GLU A 76 -0.45 -23.81 6.67
C GLU A 76 0.93 -23.38 7.16
N GLY A 77 1.13 -22.09 7.42
CA GLY A 77 2.44 -21.51 7.72
C GLY A 77 3.47 -21.64 6.59
N PRO A 78 4.66 -21.01 6.74
CA PRO A 78 5.76 -21.20 5.79
C PRO A 78 6.51 -22.51 6.03
N GLU A 79 7.15 -23.04 4.98
CA GLU A 79 8.06 -24.18 5.03
C GLU A 79 9.49 -23.73 4.73
N VAL A 80 10.49 -24.44 5.29
CA VAL A 80 11.89 -24.29 4.86
C VAL A 80 12.27 -25.51 4.04
N ILE A 81 12.64 -25.29 2.77
CA ILE A 81 13.03 -26.32 1.80
C ILE A 81 14.39 -25.93 1.24
N ASP A 82 15.40 -26.81 1.40
CA ASP A 82 16.76 -26.58 0.91
C ASP A 82 17.33 -25.19 1.29
N ASP A 83 17.20 -24.83 2.58
CA ASP A 83 17.59 -23.52 3.15
C ASP A 83 16.84 -22.29 2.59
N HIS A 84 15.75 -22.50 1.85
CA HIS A 84 14.88 -21.43 1.34
C HIS A 84 13.50 -21.47 1.99
N VAL A 85 12.97 -20.29 2.32
CA VAL A 85 11.60 -20.15 2.80
C VAL A 85 10.64 -20.25 1.61
N LYS A 86 9.70 -21.18 1.70
CA LYS A 86 8.53 -21.27 0.82
C LYS A 86 7.32 -20.76 1.59
N TYR A 87 6.68 -19.73 1.06
CA TYR A 87 5.47 -19.17 1.65
C TYR A 87 4.29 -20.15 1.56
N ALA A 88 3.35 -20.03 2.52
CA ALA A 88 2.02 -20.61 2.40
C ALA A 88 1.36 -20.12 1.10
N ARG A 89 0.44 -20.92 0.54
CA ARG A 89 -0.20 -20.59 -0.74
C ARG A 89 -0.88 -19.22 -0.67
N GLY A 90 -1.66 -18.98 0.38
CA GLY A 90 -2.38 -17.71 0.58
C GLY A 90 -1.43 -16.51 0.69
N THR A 91 -0.29 -16.66 1.37
CA THR A 91 0.72 -15.59 1.48
C THR A 91 1.30 -15.22 0.13
N GLN A 92 1.62 -16.21 -0.72
CA GLN A 92 2.12 -15.94 -2.08
C GLN A 92 1.05 -15.28 -2.95
N GLU A 93 -0.19 -15.76 -2.91
CA GLU A 93 -1.32 -15.17 -3.64
C GLU A 93 -1.57 -13.71 -3.22
N ASN A 94 -1.52 -13.42 -1.92
CA ASN A 94 -1.65 -12.07 -1.38
C ASN A 94 -0.54 -11.14 -1.92
N TYR A 95 0.71 -11.62 -1.93
CA TYR A 95 1.85 -10.86 -2.45
C TYR A 95 1.75 -10.62 -3.95
N ASP A 96 1.40 -11.65 -4.73
CA ASP A 96 1.24 -11.54 -6.17
C ASP A 96 0.12 -10.57 -6.56
N ALA A 97 -0.97 -10.53 -5.79
CA ALA A 97 -2.06 -9.57 -5.98
C ALA A 97 -1.57 -8.11 -5.82
N LEU A 98 -0.78 -7.82 -4.78
CA LEU A 98 -0.20 -6.50 -4.56
C LEU A 98 0.83 -6.12 -5.63
N VAL A 99 1.70 -7.06 -6.03
CA VAL A 99 2.67 -6.84 -7.12
C VAL A 99 1.94 -6.51 -8.42
N LYS A 100 0.92 -7.30 -8.78
CA LYS A 100 0.13 -7.09 -9.99
C LYS A 100 -0.61 -5.76 -9.98
N ALA A 101 -1.06 -5.30 -8.81
CA ALA A 101 -1.69 -4.01 -8.65
C ALA A 101 -0.71 -2.83 -8.61
N GLY A 102 0.61 -3.06 -8.60
CA GLY A 102 1.62 -2.00 -8.51
C GLY A 102 1.71 -1.39 -7.11
N MET A 103 1.28 -2.12 -6.07
CA MET A 103 1.24 -1.64 -4.69
C MET A 103 2.56 -1.88 -3.94
N ILE A 104 3.52 -2.58 -4.55
CA ILE A 104 4.84 -2.78 -3.94
C ILE A 104 5.72 -1.56 -4.24
N GLY A 105 6.19 -0.89 -3.19
CA GLY A 105 7.04 0.30 -3.29
C GLY A 105 6.26 1.60 -3.46
N ILE A 106 5.01 1.70 -2.99
CA ILE A 106 4.21 2.94 -3.14
C ILE A 106 4.91 4.18 -2.56
N SER A 107 5.69 4.06 -1.49
CA SER A 107 6.37 5.19 -0.88
C SER A 107 7.70 5.56 -1.56
N LEU A 108 8.25 4.65 -2.38
CA LEU A 108 9.51 4.84 -3.06
C LEU A 108 9.45 5.98 -4.08
N PRO A 109 10.56 6.72 -4.27
CA PRO A 109 10.66 7.71 -5.33
C PRO A 109 10.38 7.15 -6.73
N ARG A 110 9.78 7.97 -7.60
CA ARG A 110 9.44 7.61 -8.99
C ARG A 110 10.63 7.14 -9.84
N LYS A 111 11.85 7.60 -9.53
CA LYS A 111 13.10 7.13 -10.16
C LYS A 111 13.37 5.63 -9.97
N TYR A 112 12.71 5.01 -8.98
CA TYR A 112 12.77 3.58 -8.70
C TYR A 112 11.43 2.87 -9.00
N ALA A 113 10.62 3.47 -9.87
CA ALA A 113 9.28 3.00 -10.24
C ALA A 113 8.25 2.94 -9.09
N GLY A 114 8.49 3.68 -7.99
CA GLY A 114 7.49 3.87 -6.92
C GLY A 114 6.50 5.01 -7.19
N LEU A 115 5.51 5.16 -6.32
CA LEU A 115 4.46 6.19 -6.44
C LEU A 115 4.78 7.50 -5.70
N ASN A 116 5.88 7.54 -4.95
CA ASN A 116 6.31 8.67 -4.12
C ASN A 116 5.26 9.08 -3.06
N PHE A 117 4.54 8.12 -2.49
CA PHE A 117 3.56 8.40 -1.45
C PHE A 117 4.21 8.93 -0.17
N PRO A 118 3.59 9.89 0.54
CA PRO A 118 4.01 10.28 1.88
C PRO A 118 3.65 9.20 2.90
N ILE A 119 4.23 9.29 4.09
CA ILE A 119 4.07 8.27 5.14
C ILE A 119 2.62 8.07 5.59
N VAL A 120 1.79 9.11 5.56
CA VAL A 120 0.40 9.04 6.04
C VAL A 120 -0.43 7.99 5.26
N PRO A 121 -0.64 8.10 3.94
CA PRO A 121 -1.35 7.08 3.18
C PRO A 121 -0.63 5.71 3.17
N TYR A 122 0.70 5.67 3.33
CA TYR A 122 1.42 4.39 3.48
C TYR A 122 1.03 3.65 4.76
N ILE A 123 0.98 4.34 5.91
CA ILE A 123 0.56 3.76 7.18
C ILE A 123 -0.93 3.43 7.18
N MET A 124 -1.76 4.23 6.52
CA MET A 124 -3.18 3.89 6.32
C MET A 124 -3.35 2.57 5.56
N ALA A 125 -2.56 2.36 4.50
CA ALA A 125 -2.53 1.10 3.76
C ALA A 125 -2.06 -0.06 4.66
N ALA A 126 -1.04 0.15 5.50
CA ALA A 126 -0.60 -0.85 6.48
C ALA A 126 -1.71 -1.21 7.49
N GLU A 127 -2.51 -0.25 7.97
CA GLU A 127 -3.66 -0.52 8.84
C GLU A 127 -4.72 -1.37 8.14
N ILE A 128 -5.03 -1.06 6.88
CA ILE A 128 -5.95 -1.85 6.05
C ILE A 128 -5.45 -3.29 5.88
N VAL A 129 -4.17 -3.47 5.56
CA VAL A 129 -3.55 -4.79 5.39
C VAL A 129 -3.54 -5.55 6.72
N SER A 130 -3.17 -4.89 7.82
CA SER A 130 -3.13 -5.50 9.14
C SER A 130 -4.51 -5.97 9.63
N ARG A 131 -5.59 -5.30 9.21
CA ARG A 131 -6.95 -5.75 9.49
C ARG A 131 -7.29 -7.04 8.73
N ALA A 132 -6.76 -7.22 7.52
CA ALA A 132 -7.03 -8.41 6.71
C ALA A 132 -6.19 -9.62 7.13
N ASP A 133 -4.89 -9.42 7.33
CA ASP A 133 -3.99 -10.46 7.81
C ASP A 133 -2.80 -9.79 8.52
N GLY A 134 -2.76 -9.92 9.85
CA GLY A 134 -1.71 -9.34 10.68
C GLY A 134 -0.31 -9.91 10.39
N SER A 135 -0.23 -11.18 9.94
CA SER A 135 1.04 -11.79 9.54
C SER A 135 1.53 -11.21 8.20
N PHE A 136 0.61 -10.99 7.26
CA PHE A 136 0.91 -10.42 5.96
C PHE A 136 1.30 -8.94 6.04
N ASN A 137 0.78 -8.20 7.03
CA ASN A 137 1.23 -6.84 7.30
C ASN A 137 2.75 -6.74 7.58
N ASN A 138 3.38 -7.79 8.11
CA ASN A 138 4.84 -7.78 8.25
C ASN A 138 5.54 -7.71 6.88
N ILE A 139 5.04 -8.46 5.88
CA ILE A 139 5.55 -8.42 4.50
C ILE A 139 5.29 -7.03 3.90
N TRP A 140 4.11 -6.46 4.12
CA TRP A 140 3.81 -5.09 3.69
C TRP A 140 4.79 -4.08 4.30
N GLY A 141 4.96 -4.11 5.63
CA GLY A 141 5.75 -3.14 6.37
C GLY A 141 7.24 -3.14 6.02
N LEU A 142 7.80 -4.30 5.63
CA LEU A 142 9.20 -4.42 5.21
C LEU A 142 9.53 -3.60 3.95
N GLN A 143 8.53 -3.14 3.19
CA GLN A 143 8.74 -2.22 2.07
C GLN A 143 9.36 -0.90 2.51
N ASP A 144 9.08 -0.43 3.74
CA ASP A 144 9.63 0.82 4.29
C ASP A 144 11.16 0.77 4.44
N CYS A 145 11.74 -0.43 4.59
CA CYS A 145 13.19 -0.58 4.64
C CYS A 145 13.88 -0.06 3.38
N ALA A 146 13.20 -0.09 2.23
CA ALA A 146 13.74 0.40 0.97
C ALA A 146 13.85 1.94 0.91
N GLU A 147 13.23 2.70 1.84
CA GLU A 147 13.41 4.15 1.93
C GLU A 147 14.82 4.58 2.35
N THR A 148 15.61 3.65 2.90
CA THR A 148 16.98 3.92 3.35
C THR A 148 18.04 3.85 2.23
N ILE A 149 17.62 3.63 0.98
CA ILE A 149 18.48 3.51 -0.23
C ILE A 149 18.65 4.85 -0.94
#